data_AF-A0A849RW54-F1
#
_entry.id   AF-A0A849RW54-F1
#
_cell.length_a   1.000
_cell.length_b   1.000
_cell.length_c   1.000
_cell.angle_alpha   90.00
_cell.angle_beta   90.00
_cell.angle_gamma   90.00
#
_symmetry.space_group_name_H-M   'P 1'
#
loop_
_entity.id
_entity.type
_entity.pdbx_description
1 polymer ?
#
loop_
_entity_poly.entity_id
_entity_poly.type
_entity_poly.pdbx_seq_one_letter_code
_entity_poly.pdbx_strand_id
1 'polypeptide(L)' 'MARNIRRKKFCRFSAEGGTQIDYKDLDLLSDYITETGKIV' A
#
# COMPACT_ATOMS: atom_id res chain seq x y z
N MET A 1 -25.21 -14.69 15.38
CA MET A 1 -23.74 -14.60 15.50
C MET A 1 -23.27 -13.42 14.66
N ALA A 2 -22.59 -12.42 15.24
CA ALA A 2 -22.10 -11.27 14.49
C ALA A 2 -20.95 -11.72 13.57
N ARG A 3 -21.13 -11.61 12.26
CA ARG A 3 -20.08 -11.90 11.27
C ARG A 3 -19.02 -10.81 11.41
N ASN A 4 -17.86 -11.16 11.96
CA ASN A 4 -16.74 -10.23 12.07
C ASN A 4 -16.23 -9.87 10.66
N ILE A 5 -16.70 -8.76 10.10
CA ILE A 5 -16.22 -8.21 8.83
C ILE A 5 -14.96 -7.40 9.13
N ARG A 6 -13.82 -8.08 9.23
CA ARG A 6 -12.51 -7.42 9.28
C ARG A 6 -11.89 -7.48 7.89
N ARG A 7 -11.39 -6.34 7.40
CA ARG A 7 -10.60 -6.30 6.17
C ARG A 7 -9.37 -7.18 6.37
N LYS A 8 -9.13 -8.14 5.47
CA LYS A 8 -7.94 -8.99 5.52
C LYS A 8 -6.70 -8.09 5.34
N LYS A 9 -5.62 -8.41 6.06
CA LYS A 9 -4.32 -7.78 5.83
C LYS A 9 -3.90 -8.03 4.39
N PHE A 10 -3.55 -6.97 3.66
CA PHE A 10 -3.19 -7.04 2.26
C PHE A 10 -1.95 -6.18 2.04
N CYS A 11 -0.94 -6.76 1.39
CA CYS A 11 0.26 -6.06 0.96
C CYS A 11 0.21 -6.00 -0.57
N ARG A 12 0.05 -4.79 -1.12
CA ARG A 12 0.06 -4.57 -2.58
C ARG A 12 1.38 -5.02 -3.21
N PHE A 13 2.50 -4.67 -2.58
CA PHE A 13 3.84 -5.02 -3.06
C PHE A 13 4.04 -6.54 -3.23
N SER A 14 3.56 -7.34 -2.27
CA SER A 14 3.69 -8.80 -2.36
C SER A 14 2.66 -9.44 -3.30
N ALA A 15 1.52 -8.80 -3.52
CA ALA A 15 0.45 -9.33 -4.36
C ALA A 15 0.71 -9.13 -5.86
N GLU A 16 1.42 -8.07 -6.24
CA GLU A 16 1.77 -7.75 -7.63
C GLU A 16 3.10 -8.36 -8.08
N GLY A 17 3.71 -9.23 -7.26
CA GLY A 17 4.98 -9.89 -7.59
C GLY A 17 6.21 -9.00 -7.37
N GLY A 18 6.15 -8.12 -6.36
CA GLY A 18 7.10 -7.07 -6.01
C GLY A 18 8.56 -7.39 -6.30
N THR A 19 9.04 -6.80 -7.38
CA THR A 19 10.37 -7.06 -7.95
C THR A 19 11.41 -6.07 -7.45
N GLN A 20 11.05 -4.81 -7.21
CA GLN A 20 11.94 -3.82 -6.58
C GLN A 20 11.16 -2.53 -6.27
N ILE A 21 11.45 -1.88 -5.14
CA ILE A 21 10.94 -0.54 -4.84
C ILE A 21 12.13 0.42 -4.98
N ASP A 22 12.01 1.38 -5.89
CA ASP A 22 13.02 2.44 -6.11
C ASP A 22 12.43 3.78 -5.66
N TYR A 23 13.27 4.63 -5.06
CA TYR A 23 12.90 6.01 -4.67
C TYR A 23 12.62 6.91 -5.88
N LYS A 24 13.05 6.49 -7.08
CA LYS A 24 12.77 7.18 -8.35
C LYS A 24 11.41 6.83 -8.93
N ASP A 25 10.73 5.81 -8.42
CA ASP A 25 9.38 5.46 -8.84
C ASP A 25 8.35 6.33 -8.12
N LEU A 26 8.21 7.57 -8.60
CA LEU A 26 7.32 8.56 -8.00
C LEU A 26 5.85 8.16 -8.13
N ASP A 27 5.48 7.46 -9.20
CA ASP A 27 4.11 7.02 -9.44
C ASP A 27 3.71 6.03 -8.35
N LEU A 28 4.53 5.01 -8.10
CA LEU A 28 4.31 4.03 -7.02
C LEU A 28 4.33 4.68 -5.63
N LEU A 29 5.28 5.57 -5.35
CA LEU A 29 5.46 6.13 -4.00
C LEU A 29 4.43 7.19 -3.65
N SER A 30 3.89 7.89 -4.65
CA SER A 30 2.85 8.91 -4.44
C SER A 30 1.57 8.33 -3.84
N ASP A 31 1.23 7.09 -4.19
CA ASP A 31 0.06 6.36 -3.67
C ASP A 31 0.13 6.10 -2.15
N TYR A 32 1.31 6.20 -1.55
CA TYR A 32 1.56 5.96 -0.12
C TYR A 32 1.81 7.25 0.68
N ILE A 33 1.57 8.41 0.06
CA ILE A 33 1.73 9.72 0.66
C ILE A 33 0.36 10.38 0.81
N THR A 34 0.09 10.95 1.98
CA THR A 34 -1.12 11.76 2.27
C THR A 34 -1.00 13.14 1.62
N GLU A 35 -2.13 13.84 1.45
CA GLU A 35 -2.17 15.19 0.86
C GLU A 35 -1.25 16.22 1.54
N THR A 36 -0.90 16.00 2.81
CA THR A 36 0.02 16.86 3.59
C THR A 36 1.49 16.42 3.51
N GLY A 37 1.81 15.40 2.72
CA GLY A 37 3.17 14.87 2.57
C GLY A 37 3.60 13.85 3.63
N LYS A 38 2.67 13.34 4.46
CA LYS A 38 2.97 12.29 5.45
C LYS A 38 2.77 10.90 4.86
N ILE A 39 3.57 9.92 5.29
CA ILE A 39 3.45 8.52 4.87
C ILE A 39 2.22 7.88 5.53
N VAL A 40 1.45 7.10 4.77
CA VAL A 40 0.22 6.37 5.19
C VAL A 40 0.54 5.12 6.01
#